data_AF-A0A3P9IGB8-F1
#
_entry.id   AF-A0A3P9IGB8-F1
#
_cell.length_a   1.000
_cell.length_b   1.000
_cell.length_c   1.000
_cell.angle_alpha   90.00
_cell.angle_beta   90.00
_cell.angle_gamma   90.00
#
_symmetry.space_group_name_H-M   'P 1'
#
loop_
_entity.id
_entity.type
_entity.pdbx_description
1 polymer ?
#
loop_
_entity_poly.entity_id
_entity_poly.type
_entity_poly.pdbx_seq_one_letter_code
_entity_poly.pdbx_strand_id
1 'polypeptide(L)'
;SCKLTAARPPEPESREARRERERRPSPTRRAAPPPRWESPTQGPTGEGSPQPQMSTPSPPRIKFCSWNVQGLRGKIKQRKVLSLLHREKVDVALLQETHLNDNEHLKLKHGWITQVYFSSFTTSSRGVVILMNRSFPFQIETCIKDTYGRYVFIKGVLQGEEITIMNLYCPPNYSPDFLTKTFSQFSELSSTISLVGGDFNCLLNPLVDRYPSRSSPPTNQARALSAICDEICLADVWRTLHPTNKEFTFYSPPHQCHTRIDYFLFQKFRCNKSLLVKLEIFWLVIMQCCI
;
A
#
# COMPACT_ATOMS: atom_id res chain seq x y z
N SER A 1 -31.30 65.53 -3.78
CA SER A 1 -31.53 64.64 -4.92
C SER A 1 -31.83 63.24 -4.39
N CYS A 2 -32.93 62.64 -4.84
CA CYS A 2 -33.70 61.59 -4.15
C CYS A 2 -33.05 60.22 -4.05
N LYS A 3 -33.36 59.54 -2.93
CA LYS A 3 -33.13 58.12 -2.65
C LYS A 3 -33.99 57.26 -3.59
N LEU A 4 -33.39 56.31 -4.30
CA LEU A 4 -34.08 55.26 -5.05
C LEU A 4 -34.26 54.02 -4.17
N THR A 5 -35.52 53.66 -3.97
CA THR A 5 -36.05 52.56 -3.16
C THR A 5 -36.04 51.23 -3.92
N ALA A 6 -35.79 50.15 -3.20
CA ALA A 6 -35.83 48.76 -3.67
C ALA A 6 -37.26 48.34 -4.08
N ALA A 7 -37.37 47.55 -5.16
CA ALA A 7 -38.59 46.88 -5.58
C ALA A 7 -38.61 45.42 -5.09
N ARG A 8 -39.75 44.99 -4.56
CA ARG A 8 -40.02 43.64 -4.02
C ARG A 8 -40.09 42.58 -5.13
N PRO A 9 -39.71 41.31 -4.85
CA PRO A 9 -39.97 40.18 -5.74
C PRO A 9 -41.46 39.77 -5.73
N PRO A 10 -41.98 39.16 -6.81
CA PRO A 10 -43.36 38.66 -6.88
C PRO A 10 -43.57 37.40 -6.02
N GLU A 11 -44.76 37.30 -5.43
CA GLU A 11 -45.19 36.14 -4.62
C GLU A 11 -45.42 34.87 -5.46
N PRO A 12 -45.26 33.67 -4.87
CA PRO A 12 -45.42 32.40 -5.58
C PRO A 12 -46.89 31.98 -5.79
N GLU A 13 -47.22 31.49 -6.99
CA GLU A 13 -48.51 30.89 -7.32
C GLU A 13 -48.82 29.65 -6.46
N SER A 14 -50.08 29.55 -6.00
CA SER A 14 -50.56 28.46 -5.16
C SER A 14 -50.74 27.14 -5.94
N ARG A 15 -50.48 26.02 -5.25
CA ARG A 15 -50.53 24.64 -5.80
C ARG A 15 -51.90 24.21 -6.33
N GLU A 16 -52.96 24.97 -6.10
CA GLU A 16 -54.32 24.71 -6.59
C GLU A 16 -54.54 25.20 -8.03
N ALA A 17 -53.90 26.30 -8.45
CA ALA A 17 -54.05 26.84 -9.82
C ALA A 17 -53.44 25.93 -10.90
N ARG A 18 -52.48 25.06 -10.54
CA ARG A 18 -51.85 24.11 -11.47
C ARG A 18 -52.66 22.83 -11.70
N ARG A 19 -53.62 22.50 -10.83
CA ARG A 19 -54.42 21.26 -10.91
C ARG A 19 -55.71 21.40 -11.73
N GLU A 20 -56.14 22.62 -12.06
CA GLU A 20 -57.36 22.89 -12.82
C GLU A 20 -57.16 22.79 -14.35
N ARG A 21 -55.91 22.83 -14.84
CA ARG A 21 -55.60 22.84 -16.29
C ARG A 21 -55.51 21.45 -16.94
N GLU A 22 -55.54 20.37 -16.14
CA GLU A 22 -55.37 18.99 -16.60
C GLU A 22 -56.67 18.15 -16.62
N ARG A 23 -57.86 18.76 -16.45
CA ARG A 23 -59.13 18.02 -16.44
C ARG A 23 -60.22 18.66 -17.28
N ARG A 24 -60.23 18.42 -18.60
CA ARG A 24 -61.47 18.23 -19.40
C ARG A 24 -61.17 17.69 -20.82
N PRO A 25 -62.07 16.87 -21.42
CA PRO A 25 -61.74 15.95 -22.51
C PRO A 25 -62.33 16.27 -23.91
N SER A 26 -61.60 15.80 -24.94
CA SER A 26 -61.92 15.26 -26.30
C SER A 26 -62.96 15.91 -27.24
N PRO A 27 -62.72 15.85 -28.58
CA PRO A 27 -63.45 14.85 -29.37
C PRO A 27 -62.62 14.09 -30.43
N THR A 28 -63.12 12.90 -30.75
CA THR A 28 -62.64 11.83 -31.63
C THR A 28 -62.52 12.19 -33.12
N ARG A 29 -61.50 11.66 -33.81
CA ARG A 29 -61.58 11.35 -35.26
C ARG A 29 -60.72 10.12 -35.63
N ARG A 30 -61.27 9.32 -36.53
CA ARG A 30 -60.88 7.94 -36.91
C ARG A 30 -59.51 7.80 -37.59
N ALA A 31 -58.98 6.58 -37.50
CA ALA A 31 -57.69 6.08 -37.95
C ALA A 31 -57.42 6.15 -39.47
N ALA A 32 -56.13 6.24 -39.82
CA ALA A 32 -55.57 5.90 -41.13
C ALA A 32 -54.59 4.72 -40.97
N PRO A 33 -54.52 3.78 -41.93
CA PRO A 33 -53.74 2.55 -41.81
C PRO A 33 -52.23 2.79 -42.04
N PRO A 34 -51.35 1.90 -41.54
CA PRO A 34 -49.91 2.03 -41.74
C PRO A 34 -49.50 1.68 -43.19
N PRO A 35 -48.44 2.29 -43.73
CA PRO A 35 -47.88 1.90 -45.01
C PRO A 35 -47.19 0.53 -44.92
N ARG A 36 -47.46 -0.28 -45.94
CA ARG A 36 -46.98 -1.64 -46.17
C ARG A 36 -45.49 -1.63 -46.51
N TRP A 37 -44.65 -2.23 -45.67
CA TRP A 37 -43.25 -2.49 -46.00
C TRP A 37 -43.14 -3.86 -46.68
N GLU A 38 -42.71 -3.86 -47.94
CA GLU A 38 -42.40 -5.06 -48.70
C GLU A 38 -41.12 -5.71 -48.15
N SER A 39 -41.14 -7.04 -48.01
CA SER A 39 -39.95 -7.81 -47.65
C SER A 39 -39.19 -8.23 -48.91
N PRO A 40 -37.86 -8.07 -48.95
CA PRO A 40 -37.04 -8.94 -49.77
C PRO A 40 -36.02 -9.73 -48.94
N THR A 41 -36.16 -11.05 -49.04
CA THR A 41 -35.11 -12.09 -49.13
C THR A 41 -34.05 -12.23 -48.03
N GLN A 42 -34.04 -13.44 -47.45
CA GLN A 42 -32.97 -13.99 -46.62
C GLN A 42 -31.69 -14.22 -47.42
N GLY A 43 -30.55 -13.79 -46.86
CA GLY A 43 -29.18 -14.15 -47.23
C GLY A 43 -28.34 -14.32 -45.94
N PRO A 44 -27.23 -15.09 -45.97
CA PRO A 44 -26.85 -15.90 -44.82
C PRO A 44 -25.90 -15.22 -43.81
N THR A 45 -26.10 -15.59 -42.55
CA THR A 45 -25.14 -15.74 -41.43
C THR A 45 -24.00 -14.73 -41.24
N GLY A 46 -24.01 -14.10 -40.04
CA GLY A 46 -22.80 -13.91 -39.25
C GLY A 46 -22.38 -12.46 -39.04
N GLU A 47 -22.77 -11.89 -37.90
CA GLU A 47 -21.88 -11.09 -37.04
C GLU A 47 -22.65 -10.76 -35.75
N GLY A 48 -22.31 -11.47 -34.67
CA GLY A 48 -22.80 -11.15 -33.34
C GLY A 48 -22.20 -9.83 -32.90
N SER A 49 -23.06 -8.86 -32.59
CA SER A 49 -22.68 -7.60 -31.94
C SER A 49 -21.81 -7.89 -30.71
N PRO A 50 -20.68 -7.19 -30.50
CA PRO A 50 -19.89 -7.39 -29.30
C PRO A 50 -20.74 -6.97 -28.10
N GLN A 51 -21.08 -7.90 -27.22
CA GLN A 51 -21.61 -7.56 -25.91
C GLN A 51 -20.58 -6.65 -25.21
N PRO A 52 -21.01 -5.60 -24.49
CA PRO A 52 -20.08 -4.78 -23.72
C PRO A 52 -19.36 -5.69 -22.73
N GLN A 53 -18.05 -5.86 -22.92
CA GLN A 53 -17.22 -6.55 -21.95
C GLN A 53 -17.34 -5.78 -20.63
N MET A 54 -18.07 -6.34 -19.68
CA MET A 54 -18.03 -5.88 -18.30
C MET A 54 -16.59 -6.05 -17.85
N SER A 55 -15.85 -4.95 -17.78
CA SER A 55 -14.52 -4.94 -17.18
C SER A 55 -14.67 -5.48 -15.76
N THR A 56 -14.18 -6.68 -15.51
CA THR A 56 -14.05 -7.20 -14.15
C THR A 56 -13.25 -6.17 -13.36
N PRO A 57 -13.76 -5.65 -12.23
CA PRO A 57 -13.00 -4.69 -11.44
C PRO A 57 -11.68 -5.34 -11.07
N SER A 58 -10.57 -4.65 -11.37
CA SER A 58 -9.24 -5.11 -10.98
C SER A 58 -9.25 -5.42 -9.48
N PRO A 59 -8.63 -6.51 -9.03
CA PRO A 59 -8.61 -6.86 -7.62
C PRO A 59 -8.13 -5.65 -6.79
N PRO A 60 -8.71 -5.42 -5.60
CA PRO A 60 -8.35 -4.29 -4.77
C PRO A 60 -6.85 -4.36 -4.46
N ARG A 61 -6.12 -3.29 -4.83
CA ARG A 61 -4.69 -3.18 -4.57
C ARG A 61 -4.47 -2.81 -3.11
N ILE A 62 -3.68 -3.60 -2.41
CA ILE A 62 -3.26 -3.39 -1.03
C ILE A 62 -1.97 -2.58 -1.06
N LYS A 63 -1.93 -1.45 -0.35
CA LYS A 63 -0.77 -0.55 -0.31
C LYS A 63 0.06 -0.76 0.94
N PHE A 64 1.28 -1.26 0.77
CA PHE A 64 2.29 -1.35 1.83
C PHE A 64 3.23 -0.16 1.76
N CYS A 65 3.66 0.31 2.92
CA CYS A 65 4.67 1.35 3.06
C CYS A 65 5.77 0.87 4.01
N SER A 66 7.04 1.06 3.66
CA SER A 66 8.16 0.94 4.61
C SER A 66 8.83 2.30 4.77
N TRP A 67 9.13 2.69 6.01
CA TRP A 67 9.72 3.98 6.30
C TRP A 67 10.51 4.01 7.61
N ASN A 68 11.83 4.21 7.51
CA ASN A 68 12.64 4.60 8.66
C ASN A 68 12.32 6.06 9.03
N VAL A 69 11.60 6.24 10.14
CA VAL A 69 11.07 7.55 10.54
C VAL A 69 12.01 8.35 11.42
N GLN A 70 13.15 7.81 11.84
CA GLN A 70 14.16 8.51 12.66
C GLN A 70 13.53 9.26 13.86
N GLY A 71 12.73 8.54 14.64
CA GLY A 71 12.07 9.01 15.86
C GLY A 71 10.69 9.63 15.66
N LEU A 72 9.73 9.19 16.47
CA LEU A 72 8.34 9.67 16.51
C LEU A 72 7.93 10.29 17.86
N ARG A 73 8.89 10.60 18.74
CA ARG A 73 8.59 11.18 20.05
C ARG A 73 7.90 12.53 19.98
N GLY A 74 8.31 13.37 19.03
CA GLY A 74 7.71 14.68 18.82
C GLY A 74 6.30 14.56 18.25
N LYS A 75 5.29 15.06 18.98
CA LYS A 75 3.88 14.97 18.58
C LYS A 75 3.57 15.62 17.23
N ILE A 76 4.31 16.67 16.85
CA ILE A 76 4.17 17.32 15.54
C ILE A 76 4.61 16.37 14.42
N LYS A 77 5.83 15.82 14.50
CA LYS A 77 6.34 14.85 13.51
C LYS A 77 5.46 13.61 13.45
N GLN A 78 5.08 13.06 14.62
CA GLN A 78 4.15 11.94 14.73
C GLN A 78 2.85 12.21 13.97
N ARG A 79 2.18 13.36 14.19
CA ARG A 79 0.96 13.72 13.46
C ARG A 79 1.20 13.85 11.95
N LYS A 80 2.29 14.49 11.52
CA LYS A 80 2.62 14.64 10.10
C LYS A 80 2.82 13.28 9.41
N VAL A 81 3.59 12.39 10.02
CA VAL A 81 3.82 11.02 9.52
C VAL A 81 2.50 10.26 9.39
N LEU A 82 1.70 10.21 10.46
CA LEU A 82 0.42 9.50 10.43
C LEU A 82 -0.60 10.11 9.45
N SER A 83 -0.59 11.43 9.28
CA SER A 83 -1.44 12.12 8.30
C SER A 83 -1.01 11.84 6.87
N LEU A 84 0.30 11.76 6.61
CA LEU A 84 0.83 11.40 5.30
C LEU A 84 0.42 9.97 4.93
N LEU A 85 0.63 9.00 5.83
CA LEU A 85 0.25 7.60 5.61
C LEU A 85 -1.25 7.48 5.29
N HIS A 86 -2.10 8.23 6.01
CA HIS A 86 -3.53 8.25 5.75
C HIS A 86 -3.89 8.84 4.40
N ARG A 87 -3.30 10.00 4.06
CA ARG A 87 -3.53 10.70 2.78
C ARG A 87 -3.13 9.83 1.60
N GLU A 88 -2.03 9.11 1.74
CA GLU A 88 -1.51 8.18 0.74
C GLU A 88 -2.27 6.85 0.70
N LYS A 89 -3.32 6.67 1.53
CA LYS A 89 -4.15 5.46 1.60
C LYS A 89 -3.31 4.20 1.82
N VAL A 90 -2.34 4.27 2.73
CA VAL A 90 -1.54 3.11 3.12
C VAL A 90 -2.42 2.15 3.93
N ASP A 91 -2.42 0.87 3.54
CA ASP A 91 -3.14 -0.18 4.25
C ASP A 91 -2.28 -0.78 5.36
N VAL A 92 -0.99 -1.00 5.08
CA VAL A 92 -0.02 -1.55 6.03
C VAL A 92 1.25 -0.70 6.01
N ALA A 93 1.58 -0.07 7.14
CA ALA A 93 2.81 0.72 7.28
C ALA A 93 3.81 0.01 8.21
N LEU A 94 5.03 -0.16 7.73
CA LEU A 94 6.18 -0.71 8.44
C LEU A 94 7.11 0.46 8.79
N LEU A 95 7.12 0.89 10.05
CA LEU A 95 7.96 2.01 10.49
C LEU A 95 9.14 1.53 11.32
N GLN A 96 10.34 2.03 11.04
CA GLN A 96 11.59 1.72 11.75
C GLN A 96 12.13 2.95 12.50
N GLU A 97 13.02 2.73 13.47
CA GLU A 97 13.59 3.78 14.35
C GLU A 97 12.52 4.67 14.99
N THR A 98 11.43 4.09 15.48
CA THR A 98 10.33 4.86 16.07
C THR A 98 10.72 5.60 17.36
N HIS A 99 11.71 5.09 18.11
CA HIS A 99 12.16 5.65 19.39
C HIS A 99 11.03 5.81 20.42
N LEU A 100 10.04 4.90 20.38
CA LEU A 100 8.91 4.87 21.30
C LEU A 100 9.09 3.72 22.31
N ASN A 101 8.44 3.87 23.46
CA ASN A 101 8.21 2.77 24.39
C ASN A 101 6.83 2.15 24.12
N ASP A 102 6.54 1.04 24.78
CA ASP A 102 5.30 0.27 24.60
C ASP A 102 4.03 1.13 24.77
N ASN A 103 4.01 1.99 25.79
CA ASN A 103 2.87 2.87 26.04
C ASN A 103 2.66 3.89 24.91
N GLU A 104 3.73 4.43 24.33
CA GLU A 104 3.64 5.36 23.21
C GLU A 104 3.32 4.65 21.88
N HIS A 105 3.78 3.41 21.65
CA HIS A 105 3.33 2.62 20.51
C HIS A 105 1.84 2.30 20.58
N LEU A 106 1.34 1.88 21.75
CA LEU A 106 -0.10 1.61 21.94
C LEU A 106 -0.97 2.83 21.63
N LYS A 107 -0.50 4.04 21.93
CA LYS A 107 -1.18 5.30 21.60
C LYS A 107 -1.26 5.58 20.09
N LEU A 108 -0.49 4.89 19.25
CA LEU A 108 -0.64 4.98 17.78
C LEU A 108 -1.94 4.35 17.29
N LYS A 109 -2.57 3.48 18.08
CA LYS A 109 -3.86 2.86 17.78
C LYS A 109 -5.00 3.87 17.95
N HIS A 110 -5.11 4.80 17.01
CA HIS A 110 -6.12 5.85 17.00
C HIS A 110 -6.51 6.26 15.57
N GLY A 111 -7.72 6.77 15.40
CA GLY A 111 -8.21 7.27 14.12
C GLY A 111 -8.38 6.15 13.10
N TRP A 112 -7.63 6.25 11.99
CA TRP A 112 -7.67 5.28 10.89
C TRP A 112 -6.90 3.98 11.19
N ILE A 113 -6.11 3.93 12.27
CA ILE A 113 -5.30 2.76 12.65
C ILE A 113 -6.07 1.93 13.68
N THR A 114 -6.25 0.64 13.40
CA THR A 114 -6.95 -0.29 14.32
C THR A 114 -6.04 -1.38 14.88
N GLN A 115 -4.99 -1.75 14.17
CA GLN A 115 -4.05 -2.78 14.61
C GLN A 115 -2.63 -2.20 14.63
N VAL A 116 -1.91 -2.52 15.70
CA VAL A 116 -0.56 -2.03 15.98
C VAL A 116 0.23 -3.19 16.56
N TYR A 117 1.31 -3.58 15.90
CA TYR A 117 2.23 -4.62 16.34
C TYR A 117 3.63 -4.04 16.39
N PHE A 118 4.33 -4.17 17.51
CA PHE A 118 5.59 -3.47 17.71
C PHE A 118 6.59 -4.25 18.53
N SER A 119 7.85 -3.86 18.37
CA SER A 119 8.95 -4.21 19.26
C SER A 119 9.64 -2.90 19.63
N SER A 120 9.64 -2.55 20.92
CA SER A 120 10.30 -1.37 21.46
C SER A 120 11.71 -1.69 21.95
N PHE A 121 12.53 -0.66 22.17
CA PHE A 121 13.81 -0.82 22.84
C PHE A 121 14.08 0.31 23.82
N THR A 122 14.57 1.45 23.34
CA THR A 122 14.75 2.65 24.15
C THR A 122 14.07 3.83 23.49
N THR A 123 13.83 4.90 24.25
CA THR A 123 13.27 6.15 23.72
C THR A 123 14.29 6.98 22.93
N SER A 124 15.49 6.45 22.69
CA SER A 124 16.58 7.11 21.96
C SER A 124 17.09 6.29 20.78
N SER A 125 16.67 5.03 20.63
CA SER A 125 17.19 4.16 19.58
C SER A 125 16.21 3.05 19.23
N ARG A 126 16.22 2.66 17.95
CA ARG A 126 15.49 1.51 17.40
C ARG A 126 13.97 1.60 17.62
N GLY A 127 13.31 0.45 17.59
CA GLY A 127 11.88 0.32 17.75
C GLY A 127 11.20 0.27 16.41
N VAL A 128 10.46 -0.81 16.17
CA VAL A 128 9.72 -1.05 14.92
C VAL A 128 8.24 -1.20 15.21
N VAL A 129 7.40 -0.79 14.26
CA VAL A 129 5.94 -0.94 14.36
C VAL A 129 5.32 -1.26 13.00
N ILE A 130 4.36 -2.17 13.00
CA ILE A 130 3.42 -2.42 11.91
C ILE A 130 2.11 -1.75 12.28
N LEU A 131 1.65 -0.83 11.45
CA LEU A 131 0.35 -0.15 11.57
C LEU A 131 -0.57 -0.66 10.48
N MET A 132 -1.80 -1.03 10.83
CA MET A 132 -2.81 -1.43 9.85
C MET A 132 -4.01 -0.50 9.87
N ASN A 133 -4.47 -0.17 8.68
CA ASN A 133 -5.67 0.61 8.45
C ASN A 133 -6.92 -0.16 8.90
N ARG A 134 -7.92 0.57 9.40
CA ARG A 134 -9.25 0.06 9.77
C ARG A 134 -9.90 -0.78 8.69
N SER A 135 -9.75 -0.38 7.42
CA SER A 135 -10.34 -1.08 6.28
C SER A 135 -9.61 -2.35 5.90
N PHE A 136 -8.45 -2.64 6.50
CA PHE A 136 -7.64 -3.81 6.17
C PHE A 136 -8.11 -5.03 6.98
N PRO A 137 -8.78 -6.03 6.35
CA PRO A 137 -9.45 -7.13 7.05
C PRO A 137 -8.46 -8.25 7.39
N PHE A 138 -7.40 -7.91 8.12
CA PHE A 138 -6.39 -8.86 8.56
C PHE A 138 -6.75 -9.46 9.91
N GLN A 139 -6.72 -10.78 9.99
CA GLN A 139 -6.95 -11.54 11.22
C GLN A 139 -5.62 -12.09 11.72
N ILE A 140 -5.13 -11.58 12.85
CA ILE A 140 -3.88 -12.01 13.45
C ILE A 140 -3.99 -13.42 14.06
N GLU A 141 -2.98 -14.25 13.80
CA GLU A 141 -2.83 -15.56 14.44
C GLU A 141 -1.62 -15.58 15.37
N THR A 142 -0.48 -15.07 14.90
CA THR A 142 0.79 -15.10 15.65
C THR A 142 1.51 -13.77 15.50
N CYS A 143 2.12 -13.28 16.58
CA CYS A 143 2.95 -12.09 16.60
C CYS A 143 4.25 -12.40 17.35
N ILE A 144 5.39 -12.28 16.67
CA ILE A 144 6.72 -12.45 17.26
C ILE A 144 7.44 -11.11 17.22
N LYS A 145 7.96 -10.71 18.37
CA LYS A 145 8.68 -9.45 18.57
C LYS A 145 10.09 -9.72 19.08
N ASP A 146 11.04 -8.96 18.54
CA ASP A 146 12.39 -8.90 19.07
C ASP A 146 12.40 -8.27 20.48
N THR A 147 13.40 -8.59 21.28
CA THR A 147 13.62 -7.95 22.59
C THR A 147 14.43 -6.64 22.49
N TYR A 148 15.07 -6.38 21.34
CA TYR A 148 15.93 -5.22 21.12
C TYR A 148 15.35 -4.20 20.12
N GLY A 149 14.05 -4.26 19.82
CA GLY A 149 13.39 -3.29 18.95
C GLY A 149 13.81 -3.36 17.49
N ARG A 150 14.32 -4.50 17.02
CA ARG A 150 14.85 -4.65 15.64
C ARG A 150 13.88 -5.28 14.67
N TYR A 151 12.97 -6.12 15.12
CA TYR A 151 11.95 -6.68 14.23
C TYR A 151 10.66 -6.98 14.98
N VAL A 152 9.58 -6.99 14.21
CA VAL A 152 8.32 -7.62 14.58
C VAL A 152 7.80 -8.29 13.32
N PHE A 153 7.36 -9.53 13.43
CA PHE A 153 6.64 -10.18 12.35
C PHE A 153 5.38 -10.84 12.85
N ILE A 154 4.39 -10.83 11.98
CA ILE A 154 3.04 -11.28 12.25
C ILE A 154 2.64 -12.29 11.18
N LYS A 155 1.95 -13.34 11.60
CA LYS A 155 1.26 -14.29 10.73
C LYS A 155 -0.24 -14.17 10.97
N GLY A 156 -1.02 -14.23 9.91
CA GLY A 156 -2.47 -14.22 10.00
C GLY A 156 -3.13 -14.46 8.65
N VAL A 157 -4.43 -14.25 8.60
CA VAL A 157 -5.25 -14.49 7.41
C VAL A 157 -5.75 -13.17 6.83
N LEU A 158 -5.62 -13.02 5.52
CA LEU A 158 -6.18 -11.93 4.74
C LEU A 158 -6.98 -12.50 3.57
N GLN A 159 -8.29 -12.25 3.56
CA GLN A 159 -9.19 -12.73 2.48
C GLN A 159 -9.10 -14.25 2.23
N GLY A 160 -8.88 -15.04 3.29
CA GLY A 160 -8.75 -16.50 3.22
C GLY A 160 -7.34 -17.01 2.92
N GLU A 161 -6.38 -16.12 2.62
CA GLU A 161 -4.99 -16.47 2.38
C GLU A 161 -4.13 -16.21 3.61
N GLU A 162 -3.28 -17.17 3.98
CA GLU A 162 -2.28 -16.97 5.02
C GLU A 162 -1.18 -16.02 4.53
N ILE A 163 -0.93 -14.97 5.32
CA ILE A 163 0.10 -13.97 5.07
C ILE A 163 0.98 -13.77 6.30
N THR A 164 2.30 -13.78 6.06
CA THR A 164 3.33 -13.42 7.03
C THR A 164 3.97 -12.10 6.62
N ILE A 165 3.99 -11.12 7.53
CA ILE A 165 4.56 -9.79 7.30
C ILE A 165 5.63 -9.53 8.36
N MET A 166 6.84 -9.21 7.94
CA MET A 166 7.93 -8.77 8.82
C MET A 166 8.29 -7.31 8.57
N ASN A 167 8.36 -6.54 9.66
CA ASN A 167 9.04 -5.26 9.70
C ASN A 167 10.43 -5.46 10.34
N LEU A 168 11.49 -5.17 9.58
CA LEU A 168 12.88 -5.35 10.00
C LEU A 168 13.63 -4.01 10.05
N TYR A 169 14.43 -3.84 11.08
CA TYR A 169 15.43 -2.79 11.22
C TYR A 169 16.77 -3.43 11.56
N CYS A 170 17.74 -3.24 10.68
CA CYS A 170 19.10 -3.71 10.86
C CYS A 170 19.97 -2.57 11.41
N PRO A 171 20.25 -2.54 12.72
CA PRO A 171 21.08 -1.47 13.27
C PRO A 171 22.50 -1.53 12.70
N PRO A 172 23.24 -0.41 12.64
CA PRO A 172 24.66 -0.47 12.33
C PRO A 172 25.37 -1.47 13.25
N ASN A 173 26.19 -2.35 12.69
CA ASN A 173 27.01 -3.31 13.44
C ASN A 173 26.23 -4.33 14.30
N TYR A 174 25.20 -4.99 13.75
CA TYR A 174 24.58 -6.15 14.40
C TYR A 174 25.49 -7.40 14.38
N SER A 175 25.25 -8.32 15.33
CA SER A 175 25.97 -9.61 15.41
C SER A 175 25.81 -10.43 14.13
N PRO A 176 26.84 -11.13 13.63
CA PRO A 176 26.75 -11.92 12.39
C PRO A 176 25.53 -12.85 12.32
N ASP A 177 25.17 -13.49 13.43
CA ASP A 177 24.05 -14.44 13.51
C ASP A 177 22.66 -13.79 13.50
N PHE A 178 22.55 -12.46 13.61
CA PHE A 178 21.25 -11.80 13.79
C PHE A 178 20.31 -12.11 12.63
N LEU A 179 20.76 -11.90 11.38
CA LEU A 179 19.96 -12.19 10.21
C LEU A 179 19.60 -13.68 10.14
N THR A 180 20.58 -14.58 10.31
CA THR A 180 20.35 -16.02 10.24
C THR A 180 19.30 -16.48 11.26
N LYS A 181 19.40 -16.03 12.52
CA LYS A 181 18.42 -16.37 13.57
C LYS A 181 17.03 -15.81 13.25
N THR A 182 16.95 -14.52 12.87
CA THR A 182 15.69 -13.86 12.52
C THR A 182 15.01 -14.55 11.34
N PHE A 183 15.76 -14.86 10.27
CA PHE A 183 15.19 -15.48 9.08
C PHE A 183 14.92 -16.98 9.24
N SER A 184 15.62 -17.70 10.13
CA SER A 184 15.25 -19.06 10.53
C SER A 184 13.86 -19.07 11.17
N GLN A 185 13.62 -18.20 12.15
CA GLN A 185 12.31 -18.07 12.79
C GLN A 185 11.23 -17.61 11.81
N PHE A 186 11.57 -16.70 10.90
CA PHE A 186 10.66 -16.26 9.84
C PHE A 186 10.30 -17.41 8.89
N SER A 187 11.26 -18.25 8.50
CA SER A 187 11.05 -19.37 7.60
C SER A 187 10.14 -20.44 8.22
N GLU A 188 10.28 -20.71 9.51
CA GLU A 188 9.41 -21.65 10.26
C GLU A 188 7.94 -21.21 10.25
N LEU A 189 7.69 -19.90 10.18
CA LEU A 189 6.36 -19.28 10.20
C LEU A 189 5.98 -18.67 8.84
N SER A 190 6.74 -18.99 7.80
CA SER A 190 6.49 -18.49 6.46
C SER A 190 5.19 -19.11 5.93
N SER A 191 4.34 -18.24 5.39
CA SER A 191 3.04 -18.62 4.84
C SER A 191 3.06 -18.55 3.31
N THR A 192 1.93 -18.87 2.69
CA THR A 192 1.72 -18.72 1.25
C THR A 192 2.06 -17.32 0.74
N ILE A 193 1.88 -16.28 1.54
CA ILE A 193 2.33 -14.93 1.19
C ILE A 193 3.28 -14.48 2.27
N SER A 194 4.56 -14.30 1.96
CA SER A 194 5.56 -13.89 2.93
C SER A 194 6.27 -12.63 2.42
N LEU A 195 6.10 -11.53 3.16
CA LEU A 195 6.63 -10.20 2.84
C LEU A 195 7.52 -9.72 3.99
N VAL A 196 8.71 -9.25 3.64
CA VAL A 196 9.64 -8.61 4.57
C VAL A 196 9.90 -7.20 4.08
N GLY A 197 9.62 -6.19 4.89
CA GLY A 197 9.96 -4.82 4.56
C GLY A 197 10.77 -4.17 5.68
N GLY A 198 11.65 -3.25 5.34
CA GLY A 198 12.47 -2.63 6.36
C GLY A 198 13.68 -1.88 5.86
N ASP A 199 14.45 -1.38 6.82
CA ASP A 199 15.79 -0.83 6.63
C ASP A 199 16.81 -1.91 6.97
N PHE A 200 17.50 -2.40 5.94
CA PHE A 200 18.48 -3.48 6.05
C PHE A 200 19.89 -2.95 6.27
N ASN A 201 20.10 -1.64 6.10
CA ASN A 201 21.36 -0.95 6.33
C ASN A 201 22.55 -1.61 5.59
N CYS A 202 22.28 -2.17 4.42
CA CYS A 202 23.29 -2.81 3.56
C CYS A 202 22.94 -2.62 2.07
N LEU A 203 23.96 -2.70 1.22
CA LEU A 203 23.84 -2.55 -0.23
C LEU A 203 23.92 -3.92 -0.90
N LEU A 204 22.83 -4.36 -1.54
CA LEU A 204 22.81 -5.61 -2.29
C LEU A 204 23.57 -5.48 -3.63
N ASN A 205 23.38 -4.37 -4.37
CA ASN A 205 24.10 -4.14 -5.61
C ASN A 205 24.70 -2.71 -5.68
N PRO A 206 25.96 -2.50 -5.26
CA PRO A 206 26.61 -1.18 -5.24
C PRO A 206 26.67 -0.44 -6.58
N LEU A 207 26.52 -1.12 -7.72
CA LEU A 207 26.56 -0.47 -9.04
C LEU A 207 25.28 0.30 -9.37
N VAL A 208 24.14 -0.14 -8.85
CA VAL A 208 22.81 0.43 -9.13
C VAL A 208 22.11 0.99 -7.89
N ASP A 209 22.49 0.50 -6.70
CA ASP A 209 21.94 0.92 -5.41
C ASP A 209 22.75 2.03 -4.74
N ARG A 210 23.75 2.59 -5.42
CA ARG A 210 24.57 3.69 -4.90
C ARG A 210 24.85 4.76 -5.95
N TYR A 211 24.81 6.02 -5.51
CA TYR A 211 25.28 7.18 -6.26
C TYR A 211 26.22 8.06 -5.41
N PRO A 212 27.41 8.45 -5.91
CA PRO A 212 28.01 7.99 -7.16
C PRO A 212 28.24 6.47 -7.16
N SER A 213 28.01 5.82 -8.30
CA SER A 213 28.19 4.37 -8.42
C SER A 213 29.66 4.02 -8.16
N ARG A 214 29.90 3.01 -7.32
CA ARG A 214 31.24 2.49 -7.05
C ARG A 214 31.18 0.97 -7.06
N SER A 215 32.13 0.35 -7.75
CA SER A 215 32.37 -1.07 -7.62
C SER A 215 33.11 -1.29 -6.30
N SER A 216 32.42 -1.83 -5.31
CA SER A 216 32.99 -2.22 -4.02
C SER A 216 32.54 -3.64 -3.70
N PRO A 217 33.39 -4.48 -3.09
CA PRO A 217 32.96 -5.77 -2.59
C PRO A 217 31.74 -5.64 -1.68
N PRO A 218 30.77 -6.57 -1.76
CA PRO A 218 29.63 -6.57 -0.84
C PRO A 218 30.10 -6.70 0.61
N THR A 219 29.42 -5.99 1.52
CA THR A 219 29.67 -6.15 2.96
C THR A 219 29.31 -7.56 3.43
N ASN A 220 29.81 -7.97 4.59
CA ASN A 220 29.44 -9.27 5.19
C ASN A 220 27.91 -9.38 5.38
N GLN A 221 27.28 -8.27 5.77
CA GLN A 221 25.85 -8.12 5.91
C GLN A 221 25.12 -8.34 4.58
N ALA A 222 25.60 -7.71 3.50
CA ALA A 222 25.02 -7.89 2.16
C ALA A 222 25.18 -9.33 1.66
N ARG A 223 26.33 -9.98 1.91
CA ARG A 223 26.55 -11.39 1.55
C ARG A 223 25.63 -12.33 2.32
N ALA A 224 25.50 -12.14 3.63
CA ALA A 224 24.59 -12.93 4.46
C ALA A 224 23.14 -12.77 4.03
N LEU A 225 22.70 -11.53 3.79
CA LEU A 225 21.35 -11.26 3.30
C LEU A 225 21.11 -11.88 1.91
N SER A 226 22.05 -11.77 0.98
CA SER A 226 21.93 -12.40 -0.34
C SER A 226 21.81 -13.91 -0.24
N ALA A 227 22.64 -14.55 0.59
CA ALA A 227 22.60 -16.00 0.79
C ALA A 227 21.25 -16.45 1.38
N ILE A 228 20.74 -15.73 2.38
CA ILE A 228 19.41 -15.98 2.94
C ILE A 228 18.33 -15.82 1.86
N CYS A 229 18.37 -14.74 1.09
CA CYS A 229 17.41 -14.52 0.01
C CYS A 229 17.42 -15.66 -1.01
N ASP A 230 18.58 -16.20 -1.35
CA ASP A 230 18.69 -17.33 -2.27
C ASP A 230 18.17 -18.64 -1.64
N GLU A 231 18.50 -18.89 -0.36
CA GLU A 231 18.11 -20.10 0.38
C GLU A 231 16.60 -20.19 0.56
N ILE A 232 15.98 -19.12 1.08
CA ILE A 232 14.54 -19.06 1.31
C ILE A 232 13.80 -18.38 0.14
N CYS A 233 14.41 -18.29 -1.05
CA CYS A 233 13.75 -17.81 -2.26
C CYS A 233 13.09 -16.40 -2.14
N LEU A 234 13.65 -15.48 -1.36
CA LEU A 234 13.17 -14.10 -1.31
C LEU A 234 13.66 -13.28 -2.51
N ALA A 235 12.76 -12.50 -3.11
CA ALA A 235 13.06 -11.53 -4.16
C ALA A 235 13.08 -10.11 -3.61
N ASP A 236 14.05 -9.30 -4.00
CA ASP A 236 13.89 -7.85 -3.96
C ASP A 236 12.81 -7.41 -4.97
N VAL A 237 11.68 -6.92 -4.46
CA VAL A 237 10.53 -6.53 -5.28
C VAL A 237 10.89 -5.35 -6.19
N TRP A 238 11.54 -4.33 -5.64
CA TRP A 238 11.89 -3.13 -6.40
C TRP A 238 12.82 -3.49 -7.55
N ARG A 239 13.87 -4.28 -7.29
CA ARG A 239 14.82 -4.67 -8.33
C ARG A 239 14.24 -5.64 -9.35
N THR A 240 13.22 -6.42 -8.98
CA THR A 240 12.47 -7.26 -9.92
C THR A 240 11.67 -6.42 -10.92
N LEU A 241 11.03 -5.34 -10.45
CA LEU A 241 10.24 -4.45 -11.30
C LEU A 241 11.08 -3.40 -12.05
N HIS A 242 12.20 -2.99 -11.46
CA HIS A 242 13.08 -1.95 -11.97
C HIS A 242 14.55 -2.43 -12.00
N PRO A 243 14.90 -3.33 -12.93
CA PRO A 243 16.22 -3.98 -12.91
C PRO A 243 17.40 -3.00 -13.01
N THR A 244 17.26 -1.93 -13.79
CA THR A 244 18.35 -0.99 -14.10
C THR A 244 18.18 0.40 -13.50
N ASN A 245 16.98 0.76 -13.02
CA ASN A 245 16.74 2.09 -12.46
C ASN A 245 17.61 2.33 -11.22
N LYS A 246 18.07 3.59 -11.10
CA LYS A 246 18.89 4.07 -9.99
C LYS A 246 18.05 5.02 -9.13
N GLU A 247 17.26 4.42 -8.26
CA GLU A 247 16.55 5.14 -7.19
C GLU A 247 17.14 4.71 -5.85
N PHE A 248 17.17 5.65 -4.92
CA PHE A 248 17.83 5.49 -3.62
C PHE A 248 16.79 5.60 -2.52
N THR A 249 17.15 5.42 -1.26
CA THR A 249 16.25 5.59 -0.11
C THR A 249 16.87 6.38 1.03
N PHE A 250 18.20 6.47 1.03
CA PHE A 250 18.98 7.15 2.04
C PHE A 250 20.04 8.06 1.40
N TYR A 251 20.31 9.20 2.03
CA TYR A 251 21.46 10.05 1.74
C TYR A 251 22.38 10.08 2.96
N SER A 252 23.67 9.85 2.74
CA SER A 252 24.71 9.97 3.75
C SER A 252 25.47 11.29 3.57
N PRO A 253 25.25 12.30 4.43
CA PRO A 253 26.01 13.54 4.37
C PRO A 253 27.52 13.36 4.53
N PRO A 254 28.04 12.53 5.47
CA PRO A 254 29.48 12.33 5.65
C PRO A 254 30.18 11.73 4.43
N HIS A 255 29.47 10.89 3.67
CA HIS A 255 30.03 10.21 2.49
C HIS A 255 29.58 10.82 1.17
N GLN A 256 28.74 11.86 1.22
CA GLN A 256 28.14 12.53 0.07
C GLN A 256 27.59 11.54 -0.97
N CYS A 257 26.84 10.55 -0.49
CA CYS A 257 26.32 9.50 -1.36
C CYS A 257 24.87 9.15 -1.06
N HIS A 258 24.13 8.81 -2.11
CA HIS A 258 22.81 8.22 -2.02
C HIS A 258 22.91 6.70 -2.11
N THR A 259 22.12 6.00 -1.32
CA THR A 259 22.08 4.54 -1.25
C THR A 259 20.67 4.04 -1.15
N ARG A 260 20.37 2.88 -1.75
CA ARG A 260 19.14 2.12 -1.50
C ARG A 260 19.44 1.05 -0.47
N ILE A 261 18.95 1.24 0.75
CA ILE A 261 19.17 0.33 1.89
C ILE A 261 17.86 -0.16 2.52
N ASP A 262 16.74 0.39 2.05
CA ASP A 262 15.40 -0.04 2.40
C ASP A 262 14.90 -0.96 1.29
N TYR A 263 14.36 -2.10 1.69
CA TYR A 263 13.91 -3.13 0.76
C TYR A 263 12.54 -3.65 1.16
N PHE A 264 11.80 -4.07 0.14
CA PHE A 264 10.74 -5.06 0.30
C PHE A 264 11.19 -6.35 -0.37
N LEU A 265 11.23 -7.41 0.41
CA LEU A 265 11.54 -8.76 -0.03
C LEU A 265 10.27 -9.60 -0.01
N PHE A 266 10.04 -10.38 -1.07
CA PHE A 266 8.86 -11.20 -1.22
C PHE A 266 9.25 -12.64 -1.58
N GLN A 267 8.61 -13.62 -0.94
CA GLN A 267 8.85 -15.04 -1.21
C GLN A 267 8.46 -15.42 -2.64
N LYS A 268 9.45 -15.74 -3.48
CA LYS A 268 9.21 -16.33 -4.79
C LYS A 268 8.69 -17.75 -4.58
N PHE A 269 7.53 -18.06 -5.12
CA PHE A 269 7.19 -19.47 -5.34
C PHE A 269 8.08 -20.04 -6.42
N ARG A 270 8.60 -21.25 -6.19
CA ARG A 270 9.45 -21.98 -7.16
C ARG A 270 8.72 -22.34 -8.47
N CYS A 271 7.43 -22.01 -8.62
CA CYS A 271 6.64 -22.29 -9.82
C CYS A 271 5.85 -21.06 -10.31
N ASN A 272 6.23 -20.57 -11.51
CA ASN A 272 5.49 -19.80 -12.53
C ASN A 272 4.66 -18.54 -12.14
N LYS A 273 4.75 -17.48 -12.98
CA LYS A 273 3.88 -16.29 -13.25
C LYS A 273 3.05 -15.62 -12.12
N SER A 274 2.64 -16.34 -11.09
CA SER A 274 1.91 -15.93 -9.88
C SER A 274 2.60 -14.80 -9.10
N LEU A 275 3.94 -14.70 -9.17
CA LEU A 275 4.67 -13.61 -8.50
C LEU A 275 4.21 -12.23 -9.01
N LEU A 276 4.08 -12.04 -10.32
CA LEU A 276 3.65 -10.75 -10.88
C LEU A 276 2.21 -10.42 -10.46
N VAL A 277 1.30 -11.39 -10.53
CA VAL A 277 -0.10 -11.19 -10.13
C VAL A 277 -0.20 -10.87 -8.63
N LYS A 278 0.58 -11.54 -7.77
CA LYS A 278 0.63 -11.23 -6.33
C LYS A 278 1.29 -9.87 -6.06
N LEU A 279 2.33 -9.49 -6.81
CA LEU A 279 2.92 -8.15 -6.71
C LEU A 279 1.98 -7.06 -7.24
N GLU A 280 1.14 -7.32 -8.24
CA GLU A 280 0.13 -6.39 -8.71
C GLU A 280 -0.95 -6.10 -7.66
N ILE A 281 -1.24 -7.09 -6.81
CA ILE A 281 -2.09 -6.89 -5.63
C ILE A 281 -1.41 -5.95 -4.63
N PHE A 282 -0.07 -5.95 -4.54
CA PHE A 282 0.67 -5.16 -3.55
C PHE A 282 1.36 -3.93 -4.15
N TRP A 283 0.81 -2.75 -3.87
CA TRP A 283 1.57 -1.52 -4.13
C TRP A 283 2.54 -1.26 -2.98
N LEU A 284 3.82 -1.48 -3.23
CA LEU A 284 4.88 -1.19 -2.26
C LEU A 284 5.41 0.22 -2.48
N VAL A 285 5.41 1.03 -1.42
CA VAL A 285 5.99 2.37 -1.41
C VAL A 285 7.09 2.42 -0.36
N ILE A 286 8.29 2.84 -0.76
CA ILE A 286 9.34 3.19 0.18
C ILE A 286 9.34 4.71 0.26
N MET A 287 9.04 5.25 1.45
CA MET A 287 9.00 6.69 1.64
C MET A 287 10.38 7.22 2.07
N GLN A 288 10.85 8.23 1.35
CA GLN A 288 12.05 8.98 1.69
C GLN A 288 11.71 10.18 2.57
N CYS A 289 12.64 10.50 3.48
CA CYS A 289 12.53 11.63 4.41
C CYS A 289 12.34 12.98 3.70
N CYS A 290 11.21 13.64 3.96
CA CYS A 290 10.97 15.08 3.72
C CYS A 290 10.12 15.73 4.85
N ILE A 291 10.08 15.17 6.07
CA ILE A 291 9.27 15.69 7.18
C ILE A 291 10.09 16.11 8.40
#